data_AF-A0A4R5GYE6-F1
#
_entry.id   AF-A0A4R5GYE6-F1
#
_cell.length_a   1.000
_cell.length_b   1.000
_cell.length_c   1.000
_cell.angle_alpha   90.00
_cell.angle_beta   90.00
_cell.angle_gamma   90.00
#
_symmetry.space_group_name_H-M   'P 1'
#
loop_
_entity.id
_entity.type
_entity.pdbx_description
1 polymer ?
#
loop_
_entity_poly.entity_id
_entity_poly.type
_entity_poly.pdbx_seq_one_letter_code
_entity_poly.pdbx_strand_id
1 'polypeptide(L)'
;MKSSHLIAFLCSIIICTVAIWAITNEFEVAKSNSRDSVVPKQEDDDLTESPFSQEPSLQPILKYEALPFPEKSPSKQACDAVDDEYRQAQRSFLNELERKASMMYFAGQSKESIAMELWREKGWPATQRWYTDIVQAEAIVRHIDLLKNEPSAAQLVERFERDFAKNSEMGNVMVFSEELGALWQSIQTDTINELLSNGSDARTIVAEIEATLTIVPVPLLEELQLSPISGITKSLVSLGRLDVAAILLEKYPSLVSGKNQFEDDFRSQVLASIGDHLSSEQVPKGLKPLITSLNFQAEPLHLYKIEVALFSNEKVFATIEKLASLSIDVPFVALNDVQPEVTNISLDVEQPQLPESKHQIMLECKEVDDWLDSRTKSASEWKSYNRSDFVDSVTNSFEFRYCDSQQVQQYGGEFVSDVRSNIDKIRRFVVENNFSIAEMDLSQLPTTDLTSDIKSVIGAVLTDELINDHALKPVDVKSRISAAGLAPTNTSSELLLSLISFKNFDIWFKELDFNDIDDSYKLLNQLAFQGDFTNFSRLLQLSGTGDHKLLDPLYFFIKGFSPLQSSGANSFIFNESANNQFIEYFLQSGNETKSHHLRAAFAKKHANNDAFEKLLVHFPQLSQSESEHYFDVKCEN
;
A
#
# COMPACT_ATOMS: atom_id res chain seq x y z
N MET A 1 -14.19 6.12 31.29
CA MET A 1 -13.52 4.87 30.85
C MET A 1 -14.26 4.18 29.68
N LYS A 2 -14.83 4.93 28.71
CA LYS A 2 -15.50 4.37 27.51
C LYS A 2 -14.90 4.86 26.18
N SER A 3 -14.00 5.86 26.22
CA SER A 3 -13.26 6.40 25.07
C SER A 3 -12.15 5.47 24.56
N SER A 4 -11.82 4.41 25.31
CA SER A 4 -10.88 3.34 24.93
C SER A 4 -11.40 2.41 23.83
N HIS A 5 -12.71 2.41 23.54
CA HIS A 5 -13.30 1.54 22.51
C HIS A 5 -13.15 2.09 21.09
N LEU A 6 -13.14 3.42 20.90
CA LEU A 6 -12.88 4.02 19.58
C LEU A 6 -11.41 3.91 19.19
N ILE A 7 -10.48 3.96 20.15
CA ILE A 7 -9.04 3.78 19.91
C ILE A 7 -8.71 2.29 19.67
N ALA A 8 -9.37 1.36 20.37
CA ALA A 8 -9.30 -0.07 20.05
C ALA A 8 -9.90 -0.38 18.66
N PHE A 9 -10.98 0.32 18.27
CA PHE A 9 -11.59 0.22 16.95
C PHE A 9 -10.74 0.89 15.84
N LEU A 10 -10.00 1.96 16.14
CA LEU A 10 -9.01 2.56 15.25
C LEU A 10 -7.77 1.65 15.08
N CYS A 11 -7.37 0.92 16.13
CA CYS A 11 -6.35 -0.13 16.02
C CYS A 11 -6.86 -1.34 15.21
N SER A 12 -8.12 -1.75 15.35
CA SER A 12 -8.71 -2.83 14.53
C SER A 12 -8.97 -2.40 13.09
N ILE A 13 -9.18 -1.10 12.81
CA ILE A 13 -9.17 -0.53 11.45
C ILE A 13 -7.79 -0.68 10.81
N ILE A 14 -6.70 -0.45 11.56
CA ILE A 14 -5.33 -0.66 11.08
C ILE A 14 -5.05 -2.17 10.90
N ILE A 15 -5.51 -3.04 11.81
CA ILE A 15 -5.27 -4.50 11.71
C ILE A 15 -6.10 -5.14 10.60
N CYS A 16 -7.37 -4.76 10.40
CA CYS A 16 -8.20 -5.25 9.28
C CYS A 16 -7.76 -4.67 7.93
N THR A 17 -7.27 -3.43 7.87
CA THR A 17 -6.66 -2.91 6.64
C THR A 17 -5.30 -3.53 6.38
N VAL A 18 -4.49 -3.84 7.40
CA VAL A 18 -3.23 -4.60 7.27
C VAL A 18 -3.47 -6.07 6.92
N ALA A 19 -4.56 -6.68 7.36
CA ALA A 19 -4.91 -8.06 7.01
C ALA A 19 -5.52 -8.16 5.61
N ILE A 20 -6.39 -7.24 5.20
CA ILE A 20 -6.86 -7.12 3.81
C ILE A 20 -5.69 -6.68 2.90
N TRP A 21 -4.78 -5.83 3.39
CA TRP A 21 -3.53 -5.48 2.73
C TRP A 21 -2.55 -6.65 2.68
N ALA A 22 -2.50 -7.55 3.66
CA ALA A 22 -1.69 -8.77 3.59
C ALA A 22 -2.29 -9.75 2.56
N ILE A 23 -3.62 -9.84 2.49
CA ILE A 23 -4.35 -10.58 1.45
C ILE A 23 -4.09 -9.99 0.04
N THR A 24 -3.86 -8.67 -0.11
CA THR A 24 -3.58 -8.03 -1.40
C THR A 24 -2.09 -7.77 -1.71
N ASN A 25 -1.22 -7.65 -0.71
CA ASN A 25 0.18 -7.18 -0.84
C ASN A 25 1.25 -8.20 -0.42
N GLU A 26 0.91 -9.41 0.03
CA GLU A 26 1.87 -10.52 -0.11
C GLU A 26 2.23 -10.78 -1.59
N PHE A 27 1.49 -10.19 -2.53
CA PHE A 27 1.71 -10.27 -3.97
C PHE A 27 2.30 -9.00 -4.64
N GLU A 28 2.63 -7.92 -3.92
CA GLU A 28 3.09 -6.65 -4.53
C GLU A 28 4.49 -6.16 -4.15
N VAL A 29 5.27 -6.90 -3.36
CA VAL A 29 6.69 -6.55 -3.10
C VAL A 29 7.59 -7.04 -4.25
N ALA A 30 7.30 -6.63 -5.49
CA ALA A 30 8.18 -6.81 -6.64
C ALA A 30 7.82 -5.92 -7.85
N LYS A 31 7.51 -4.63 -7.67
CA LYS A 31 7.45 -3.72 -8.83
C LYS A 31 7.83 -2.28 -8.47
N SER A 32 9.10 -1.97 -8.70
CA SER A 32 9.60 -0.63 -8.95
C SER A 32 10.94 -0.80 -9.65
N ASN A 33 10.90 -1.09 -10.96
CA ASN A 33 11.98 -0.81 -11.91
C ASN A 33 11.47 -1.16 -13.32
N SER A 34 10.70 -0.26 -13.92
CA SER A 34 10.64 -0.14 -15.38
C SER A 34 10.89 1.31 -15.73
N ARG A 35 12.16 1.65 -15.94
CA ARG A 35 12.53 2.88 -16.65
C ARG A 35 12.37 2.61 -18.14
N ASP A 36 11.68 3.52 -18.80
CA ASP A 36 11.49 3.57 -20.24
C ASP A 36 12.81 3.37 -20.98
N SER A 37 12.85 2.34 -21.83
CA SER A 37 13.90 2.20 -22.82
C SER A 37 13.54 3.08 -24.02
N VAL A 38 14.23 4.22 -24.11
CA VAL A 38 14.26 5.08 -25.29
C VAL A 38 14.81 4.27 -26.48
N VAL A 39 13.94 3.96 -27.44
CA VAL A 39 14.33 3.39 -28.73
C VAL A 39 15.05 4.48 -29.55
N PRO A 40 16.28 4.26 -30.05
CA PRO A 40 16.90 5.21 -30.97
C PRO A 40 16.18 5.18 -32.31
N LYS A 41 15.76 6.35 -32.81
CA LYS A 41 15.33 6.54 -34.20
C LYS A 41 16.53 6.26 -35.12
N GLN A 42 16.41 5.25 -35.97
CA GLN A 42 17.25 5.09 -37.15
C GLN A 42 16.57 5.78 -38.34
N GLU A 43 17.37 6.54 -39.08
CA GLU A 43 17.01 7.40 -40.21
C GLU A 43 16.34 6.65 -41.37
N ASP A 44 15.44 7.36 -42.04
CA ASP A 44 14.83 7.02 -43.32
C ASP A 44 15.90 6.71 -44.39
N ASP A 45 15.69 5.64 -45.17
CA ASP A 45 15.85 5.77 -46.62
C ASP A 45 15.08 4.70 -47.41
N ASP A 46 14.39 5.23 -48.42
CA ASP A 46 13.91 4.68 -49.68
C ASP A 46 12.67 3.76 -49.77
N LEU A 47 11.65 4.35 -50.40
CA LEU A 47 10.37 3.77 -50.81
C LEU A 47 10.56 2.85 -52.02
N THR A 48 10.12 1.61 -51.91
CA THR A 48 9.62 0.87 -53.08
C THR A 48 8.39 0.03 -52.71
N GLU A 49 7.24 0.43 -53.24
CA GLU A 49 5.97 -0.29 -53.13
C GLU A 49 6.05 -1.67 -53.78
N SER A 50 5.55 -2.70 -53.07
CA SER A 50 5.11 -3.96 -53.67
C SER A 50 3.99 -4.59 -52.82
N PRO A 51 2.99 -5.26 -53.42
CA PRO A 51 1.65 -5.32 -52.87
C PRO A 51 1.44 -6.44 -51.85
N PHE A 52 0.64 -6.12 -50.84
CA PHE A 52 -0.10 -7.00 -49.93
C PHE A 52 -0.03 -8.49 -50.26
N SER A 53 0.77 -9.21 -49.48
CA SER A 53 0.51 -10.60 -49.12
C SER A 53 0.44 -10.63 -47.60
N GLN A 54 -0.76 -10.90 -47.06
CA GLN A 54 -0.94 -11.18 -45.64
C GLN A 54 -0.25 -12.52 -45.32
N GLU A 55 1.03 -12.48 -45.01
CA GLU A 55 1.65 -13.51 -44.21
C GLU A 55 1.21 -13.34 -42.74
N PRO A 56 1.03 -14.43 -41.99
CA PRO A 56 0.81 -14.33 -40.55
C PRO A 56 2.00 -13.57 -39.97
N SER A 57 1.76 -12.51 -39.20
CA SER A 57 2.82 -11.79 -38.51
C SER A 57 3.52 -12.74 -37.54
N LEU A 58 4.59 -13.39 -38.00
CA LEU A 58 5.59 -14.00 -37.13
C LEU A 58 6.17 -12.85 -36.31
N GLN A 59 5.70 -12.72 -35.07
CA GLN A 59 6.41 -11.89 -34.10
C GLN A 59 7.88 -12.32 -34.12
N PRO A 60 8.84 -11.38 -34.26
CA PRO A 60 10.25 -11.74 -34.31
C PRO A 60 10.61 -12.45 -33.00
N ILE A 61 10.96 -13.73 -33.10
CA ILE A 61 11.33 -14.53 -31.93
C ILE A 61 12.63 -13.93 -31.38
N LEU A 62 12.56 -13.37 -30.17
CA LEU A 62 13.68 -12.67 -29.54
C LEU A 62 14.82 -13.66 -29.26
N LYS A 63 16.06 -13.30 -29.59
CA LYS A 63 17.24 -14.06 -29.18
C LYS A 63 17.70 -13.55 -27.82
N TYR A 64 17.85 -14.44 -26.83
CA TYR A 64 18.45 -14.08 -25.55
C TYR A 64 19.97 -14.21 -25.61
N GLU A 65 20.69 -13.21 -25.12
CA GLU A 65 22.15 -13.22 -25.00
C GLU A 65 22.53 -13.03 -23.52
N ALA A 66 23.13 -14.08 -22.93
CA ALA A 66 23.53 -14.08 -21.54
C ALA A 66 24.86 -13.31 -21.36
N LEU A 67 24.80 -12.08 -20.86
CA LEU A 67 26.00 -11.26 -20.58
C LEU A 67 26.81 -11.83 -19.40
N PRO A 68 28.16 -11.88 -19.44
CA PRO A 68 28.94 -12.40 -18.32
C PRO A 68 28.72 -11.61 -17.02
N PHE A 69 28.96 -12.23 -15.87
CA PHE A 69 28.86 -11.56 -14.57
C PHE A 69 29.89 -10.41 -14.47
N PRO A 70 29.54 -9.23 -13.90
CA PRO A 70 30.51 -8.14 -13.72
C PRO A 70 31.63 -8.56 -12.75
N GLU A 71 32.81 -8.89 -13.27
CA GLU A 71 33.94 -9.37 -12.47
C GLU A 71 34.45 -8.32 -11.46
N LYS A 72 34.22 -7.03 -11.75
CA LYS A 72 34.54 -5.90 -10.87
C LYS A 72 33.33 -5.50 -10.04
N SER A 73 32.77 -6.44 -9.28
CA SER A 73 31.72 -6.14 -8.31
C SER A 73 32.37 -5.66 -7.00
N PRO A 74 32.05 -4.44 -6.51
CA PRO A 74 32.38 -4.04 -5.15
C PRO A 74 31.74 -5.00 -4.13
N SER A 75 32.27 -5.01 -2.91
CA SER A 75 31.60 -5.75 -1.83
C SER A 75 30.26 -5.09 -1.50
N LYS A 76 29.30 -5.87 -1.02
CA LYS A 76 28.02 -5.33 -0.54
C LYS A 76 28.22 -4.19 0.47
N GLN A 77 29.17 -4.34 1.39
CA GLN A 77 29.51 -3.30 2.37
C GLN A 77 29.97 -1.99 1.71
N ALA A 78 30.70 -2.06 0.59
CA ALA A 78 31.12 -0.88 -0.16
C ALA A 78 29.93 -0.23 -0.89
N CYS A 79 29.04 -1.03 -1.48
CA CYS A 79 27.79 -0.55 -2.09
C CYS A 79 26.89 0.14 -1.06
N ASP A 80 26.61 -0.52 0.07
CA ASP A 80 25.77 -0.02 1.15
C ASP A 80 26.34 1.29 1.72
N ALA A 81 27.67 1.36 1.93
CA ALA A 81 28.30 2.57 2.46
C ALA A 81 28.22 3.78 1.53
N VAL A 82 28.41 3.57 0.22
CA VAL A 82 28.29 4.66 -0.78
C VAL A 82 26.84 5.09 -0.94
N ASP A 83 25.89 4.14 -0.95
CA ASP A 83 24.46 4.43 -1.03
C ASP A 83 23.98 5.19 0.23
N ASP A 84 24.39 4.78 1.43
CA ASP A 84 24.05 5.47 2.68
C ASP A 84 24.58 6.92 2.70
N GLU A 85 25.81 7.12 2.25
CA GLU A 85 26.41 8.46 2.14
C GLU A 85 25.68 9.32 1.13
N TYR A 86 25.35 8.76 -0.05
CA TYR A 86 24.57 9.46 -1.06
C TYR A 86 23.18 9.82 -0.55
N ARG A 87 22.47 8.88 0.10
CA ARG A 87 21.17 9.11 0.72
C ARG A 87 21.23 10.16 1.83
N GLN A 88 22.30 10.18 2.62
CA GLN A 88 22.50 11.21 3.64
C GLN A 88 22.70 12.57 2.99
N ALA A 89 23.57 12.68 1.98
CA ALA A 89 23.82 13.90 1.24
C ALA A 89 22.55 14.41 0.54
N GLN A 90 21.77 13.52 -0.07
CA GLN A 90 20.50 13.84 -0.70
C GLN A 90 19.47 14.32 0.31
N ARG A 91 19.35 13.68 1.49
CA ARG A 91 18.48 14.16 2.58
C ARG A 91 18.88 15.56 3.05
N SER A 92 20.17 15.80 3.23
CA SER A 92 20.69 17.13 3.60
C SER A 92 20.36 18.18 2.54
N PHE A 93 20.55 17.87 1.26
CA PHE A 93 20.20 18.72 0.13
C PHE A 93 18.70 19.07 0.12
N LEU A 94 17.84 18.06 0.24
CA LEU A 94 16.38 18.24 0.24
C LEU A 94 15.88 19.07 1.42
N ASN A 95 16.49 18.90 2.60
CA ASN A 95 16.17 19.72 3.78
C ASN A 95 16.61 21.17 3.59
N GLU A 96 17.77 21.40 2.96
CA GLU A 96 18.28 22.75 2.69
C GLU A 96 17.42 23.49 1.65
N LEU A 97 16.90 22.79 0.64
CA LEU A 97 15.93 23.36 -0.32
C LEU A 97 14.67 23.85 0.38
N GLU A 98 14.03 23.01 1.22
CA GLU A 98 12.83 23.41 1.98
C GLU A 98 13.14 24.55 2.95
N ARG A 99 14.33 24.54 3.56
CA ARG A 99 14.76 25.60 4.47
C ARG A 99 14.86 26.94 3.74
N LYS A 100 15.52 26.97 2.57
CA LYS A 100 15.63 28.17 1.75
C LYS A 100 14.30 28.65 1.19
N ALA A 101 13.44 27.73 0.75
CA ALA A 101 12.08 28.04 0.31
C ALA A 101 11.31 28.77 1.41
N SER A 102 11.40 28.27 2.64
CA SER A 102 10.75 28.88 3.81
C SER A 102 11.36 30.23 4.17
N MET A 103 12.69 30.38 4.12
CA MET A 103 13.34 31.69 4.31
C MET A 103 12.88 32.73 3.29
N MET A 104 12.74 32.33 2.02
CA MET A 104 12.23 33.21 0.97
C MET A 104 10.78 33.62 1.23
N TYR A 105 9.94 32.68 1.68
CA TYR A 105 8.56 32.96 2.07
C TYR A 105 8.50 33.98 3.21
N PHE A 106 9.27 33.77 4.29
CA PHE A 106 9.33 34.71 5.41
C PHE A 106 9.94 36.08 5.03
N ALA A 107 10.74 36.13 3.97
CA ALA A 107 11.24 37.37 3.37
C ALA A 107 10.21 38.09 2.47
N GLY A 108 9.00 37.54 2.31
CA GLY A 108 7.87 38.17 1.61
C GLY A 108 7.66 37.71 0.16
N GLN A 109 8.35 36.65 -0.28
CA GLN A 109 8.07 36.05 -1.59
C GLN A 109 6.74 35.27 -1.58
N SER A 110 6.08 35.19 -2.73
CA SER A 110 4.81 34.43 -2.87
C SER A 110 5.05 32.93 -2.69
N LYS A 111 4.21 32.29 -1.86
CA LYS A 111 4.24 30.83 -1.64
C LYS A 111 3.96 30.05 -2.93
N GLU A 112 3.15 30.58 -3.83
CA GLU A 112 2.83 29.97 -5.12
C GLU A 112 4.08 29.93 -6.02
N SER A 113 4.82 31.04 -6.12
CA SER A 113 6.07 31.09 -6.89
C SER A 113 7.16 30.20 -6.29
N ILE A 114 7.27 30.15 -4.95
CA ILE A 114 8.21 29.26 -4.27
C ILE A 114 7.84 27.78 -4.49
N ALA A 115 6.55 27.44 -4.43
CA ALA A 115 6.09 26.08 -4.67
C ALA A 115 6.38 25.63 -6.11
N MET A 116 6.18 26.48 -7.11
CA MET A 116 6.57 26.16 -8.50
C MET A 116 8.08 25.86 -8.62
N GLU A 117 8.91 26.66 -7.97
CA GLU A 117 10.36 26.47 -7.93
C GLU A 117 10.75 25.17 -7.20
N LEU A 118 10.16 24.90 -6.04
CA LEU A 118 10.34 23.65 -5.31
C LEU A 118 9.89 22.43 -6.12
N TRP A 119 8.80 22.54 -6.88
CA TRP A 119 8.34 21.46 -7.74
C TRP A 119 9.40 21.11 -8.78
N ARG A 120 10.02 22.11 -9.39
CA ARG A 120 11.09 21.89 -10.37
C ARG A 120 12.30 21.17 -9.77
N GLU A 121 12.69 21.50 -8.54
CA GLU A 121 13.89 20.95 -7.90
C GLU A 121 13.65 19.61 -7.17
N LYS A 122 12.45 19.40 -6.61
CA LYS A 122 12.14 18.29 -5.68
C LYS A 122 11.01 17.36 -6.16
N GLY A 123 10.22 17.78 -7.14
CA GLY A 123 9.02 17.07 -7.57
C GLY A 123 7.76 17.45 -6.78
N TRP A 124 6.61 17.00 -7.28
CA TRP A 124 5.30 17.41 -6.78
C TRP A 124 5.02 17.02 -5.31
N PRO A 125 5.22 15.76 -4.87
CA PRO A 125 4.71 15.34 -3.56
C PRO A 125 5.30 16.12 -2.39
N ALA A 126 6.60 16.42 -2.46
CA ALA A 126 7.25 17.21 -1.42
C ALA A 126 6.84 18.68 -1.46
N THR A 127 6.63 19.22 -2.65
CA THR A 127 6.15 20.59 -2.85
C THR A 127 4.75 20.78 -2.29
N GLN A 128 3.85 19.85 -2.59
CA GLN A 128 2.48 19.88 -2.08
C GLN A 128 2.48 19.89 -0.55
N ARG A 129 3.29 19.03 0.09
CA ARG A 129 3.45 19.01 1.55
C ARG A 129 3.92 20.37 2.08
N TRP A 130 5.00 20.91 1.52
CA TRP A 130 5.52 22.22 1.92
C TRP A 130 4.45 23.32 1.79
N TYR A 131 3.72 23.35 0.67
CA TYR A 131 2.67 24.34 0.44
C TYR A 131 1.53 24.20 1.44
N THR A 132 1.09 22.97 1.73
CA THR A 132 0.07 22.68 2.75
C THR A 132 0.49 23.19 4.13
N ASP A 133 1.72 22.90 4.55
CA ASP A 133 2.24 23.35 5.86
C ASP A 133 2.27 24.89 5.95
N ILE A 134 2.65 25.58 4.87
CA ILE A 134 2.64 27.05 4.80
C ILE A 134 1.21 27.60 4.91
N VAL A 135 0.24 27.05 4.16
CA VAL A 135 -1.15 27.52 4.22
C VAL A 135 -1.79 27.24 5.58
N GLN A 136 -1.43 26.12 6.23
CA GLN A 136 -1.83 25.84 7.62
C GLN A 136 -1.28 26.88 8.59
N ALA A 137 0.02 27.21 8.48
CA ALA A 137 0.62 28.25 9.31
C ALA A 137 -0.04 29.62 9.08
N GLU A 138 -0.34 29.97 7.82
CA GLU A 138 -1.08 31.21 7.49
C GLU A 138 -2.47 31.24 8.12
N ALA A 139 -3.20 30.12 8.10
CA ALA A 139 -4.52 30.01 8.72
C ALA A 139 -4.44 30.20 10.24
N ILE A 140 -3.46 29.58 10.90
CA ILE A 140 -3.22 29.74 12.35
C ILE A 140 -2.89 31.19 12.68
N VAL A 141 -1.96 31.82 11.95
CA VAL A 141 -1.60 33.25 12.14
C VAL A 141 -2.83 34.14 12.01
N ARG A 142 -3.64 33.93 10.96
CA ARG A 142 -4.82 34.73 10.66
C ARG A 142 -5.88 34.65 11.76
N HIS A 143 -6.02 33.48 12.39
CA HIS A 143 -7.07 33.21 13.36
C HIS A 143 -6.56 33.00 14.79
N ILE A 144 -5.32 33.41 15.09
CA ILE A 144 -4.67 33.14 16.38
C ILE A 144 -5.47 33.69 17.57
N ASP A 145 -6.10 34.85 17.42
CA ASP A 145 -6.91 35.46 18.47
C ASP A 145 -8.21 34.67 18.75
N LEU A 146 -8.78 34.01 17.73
CA LEU A 146 -9.92 33.11 17.92
C LEU A 146 -9.45 31.82 18.60
N LEU A 147 -8.34 31.25 18.11
CA LEU A 147 -7.76 30.01 18.67
C LEU A 147 -7.37 30.18 20.15
N LYS A 148 -6.88 31.36 20.56
CA LYS A 148 -6.59 31.66 21.98
C LYS A 148 -7.79 31.52 22.91
N ASN A 149 -9.00 31.72 22.39
CA ASN A 149 -10.22 31.61 23.17
C ASN A 149 -10.79 30.18 23.15
N GLU A 150 -10.24 29.28 22.34
CA GLU A 150 -10.67 27.89 22.28
C GLU A 150 -9.86 26.99 23.21
N PRO A 151 -10.48 26.38 24.25
CA PRO A 151 -9.75 25.56 25.22
C PRO A 151 -9.02 24.37 24.59
N SER A 152 -9.58 23.78 23.53
CA SER A 152 -8.97 22.66 22.81
C SER A 152 -7.78 23.08 21.93
N ALA A 153 -7.62 24.37 21.64
CA ALA A 153 -6.51 24.90 20.86
C ALA A 153 -5.27 25.23 21.72
N ALA A 154 -5.32 25.04 23.04
CA ALA A 154 -4.28 25.51 23.96
C ALA A 154 -2.88 24.99 23.58
N GLN A 155 -2.75 23.72 23.21
CA GLN A 155 -1.48 23.12 22.78
C GLN A 155 -0.99 23.69 21.44
N LEU A 156 -1.91 23.87 20.49
CA LEU A 156 -1.62 24.49 19.18
C LEU A 156 -1.08 25.91 19.36
N VAL A 157 -1.78 26.71 20.16
CA VAL A 157 -1.42 28.11 20.45
C VAL A 157 -0.08 28.17 21.18
N GLU A 158 0.13 27.34 22.21
CA GLU A 158 1.39 27.33 22.97
C GLU A 158 2.59 26.98 22.08
N ARG A 159 2.46 25.96 21.23
CA ARG A 159 3.51 25.56 20.30
C ARG A 159 3.77 26.65 19.26
N PHE A 160 2.71 27.20 18.68
CA PHE A 160 2.81 28.29 17.73
C PHE A 160 3.53 29.52 18.32
N GLU A 161 3.14 29.99 19.51
CA GLU A 161 3.77 31.15 20.15
C GLU A 161 5.23 30.91 20.53
N ARG A 162 5.58 29.69 20.93
CA ARG A 162 6.95 29.32 21.30
C ARG A 162 7.88 29.22 20.09
N ASP A 163 7.39 28.60 19.02
CA ASP A 163 8.25 28.10 17.96
C ASP A 163 8.17 28.95 16.68
N PHE A 164 7.11 29.72 16.44
CA PHE A 164 6.93 30.46 15.19
C PHE A 164 8.02 31.49 14.92
N ALA A 165 8.32 32.36 15.88
CA ALA A 165 9.35 33.39 15.71
C ALA A 165 10.75 32.78 15.50
N LYS A 166 11.05 31.69 16.20
CA LYS A 166 12.34 30.99 16.08
C LYS A 166 12.46 30.25 14.74
N ASN A 167 11.40 29.57 14.32
CA ASN A 167 11.40 28.80 13.07
C ASN A 167 11.32 29.70 11.84
N SER A 168 10.66 30.84 11.92
CA SER A 168 10.65 31.84 10.84
C SER A 168 12.03 32.43 10.60
N GLU A 169 12.80 32.70 11.67
CA GLU A 169 14.20 33.12 11.57
C GLU A 169 15.12 32.03 11.01
N MET A 170 14.88 30.76 11.36
CA MET A 170 15.72 29.63 10.93
C MET A 170 15.34 29.04 9.56
N GLY A 171 14.16 29.40 9.03
CA GLY A 171 13.61 28.82 7.80
C GLY A 171 13.06 27.41 7.98
N ASN A 172 12.67 27.00 9.19
CA ASN A 172 12.09 25.68 9.41
C ASN A 172 10.57 25.74 9.19
N VAL A 173 10.03 24.83 8.38
CA VAL A 173 8.59 24.64 8.26
C VAL A 173 8.05 24.03 9.54
N MET A 174 6.99 24.64 10.09
CA MET A 174 6.29 24.08 11.25
C MET A 174 5.18 23.15 10.79
N VAL A 175 5.19 21.93 11.32
CA VAL A 175 4.16 20.92 11.06
C VAL A 175 3.25 20.84 12.27
N PHE A 176 1.95 21.13 12.10
CA PHE A 176 0.94 21.17 13.16
C PHE A 176 -0.10 20.05 13.08
N SER A 177 0.18 19.00 12.30
CA SER A 177 -0.80 17.94 12.01
C SER A 177 -1.37 17.26 13.26
N GLU A 178 -0.55 17.05 14.29
CA GLU A 178 -0.97 16.41 15.54
C GLU A 178 -1.93 17.32 16.33
N GLU A 179 -1.58 18.60 16.50
CA GLU A 179 -2.39 19.55 17.24
C GLU A 179 -3.69 19.90 16.51
N LEU A 180 -3.65 20.02 15.18
CA LEU A 180 -4.85 20.20 14.35
C LEU A 180 -5.78 19.00 14.46
N GLY A 181 -5.25 17.77 14.54
CA GLY A 181 -6.03 16.56 14.77
C GLY A 181 -6.70 16.51 16.16
N ALA A 182 -6.14 17.22 17.15
CA ALA A 182 -6.68 17.32 18.51
C ALA A 182 -7.71 18.46 18.69
N LEU A 183 -7.66 19.47 17.82
CA LEU A 183 -8.36 20.75 17.98
C LEU A 183 -9.87 20.61 18.22
N TRP A 184 -10.50 19.61 17.61
CA TRP A 184 -11.97 19.43 17.67
C TRP A 184 -12.41 18.12 18.31
N GLN A 185 -11.51 17.42 19.02
CA GLN A 185 -11.83 16.13 19.65
C GLN A 185 -12.82 16.25 20.82
N SER A 186 -12.99 17.44 21.39
CA SER A 186 -13.94 17.71 22.48
C SER A 186 -15.38 17.88 22.01
N ILE A 187 -15.63 18.00 20.71
CA ILE A 187 -16.97 18.17 20.15
C ILE A 187 -17.77 16.88 20.35
N GLN A 188 -18.89 16.97 21.06
CA GLN A 188 -19.75 15.82 21.31
C GLN A 188 -20.56 15.49 20.05
N THR A 189 -20.42 14.26 19.56
CA THR A 189 -21.08 13.81 18.31
C THR A 189 -22.15 12.73 18.55
N ASP A 190 -22.45 12.40 19.80
CA ASP A 190 -23.34 11.29 20.17
C ASP A 190 -24.72 11.41 19.51
N THR A 191 -25.35 12.58 19.56
CA THR A 191 -26.67 12.82 18.94
C THR A 191 -26.60 12.79 17.41
N ILE A 192 -25.53 13.31 16.81
CA ILE A 192 -25.31 13.23 15.35
C ILE A 192 -25.19 11.76 14.93
N ASN A 193 -24.43 10.96 15.67
CA ASN A 193 -24.25 9.54 15.41
C ASN A 193 -25.57 8.77 15.55
N GLU A 194 -26.38 9.06 16.56
CA GLU A 194 -27.72 8.47 16.71
C GLU A 194 -28.63 8.80 15.52
N LEU A 195 -28.64 10.06 15.08
CA LEU A 195 -29.44 10.48 13.92
C LEU A 195 -28.97 9.83 12.62
N LEU A 196 -27.66 9.65 12.44
CA LEU A 196 -27.07 8.95 11.30
C LEU A 196 -27.50 7.48 11.28
N SER A 197 -27.38 6.78 12.42
CA SER A 197 -27.77 5.37 12.57
C SER A 197 -29.26 5.13 12.36
N ASN A 198 -30.11 6.05 12.83
CA ASN A 198 -31.56 5.96 12.68
C ASN A 198 -32.05 6.33 11.26
N GLY A 199 -31.15 6.64 10.32
CA GLY A 199 -31.50 6.99 8.94
C GLY A 199 -32.29 8.31 8.84
N SER A 200 -32.05 9.23 9.79
CA SER A 200 -32.75 10.52 9.83
C SER A 200 -32.53 11.32 8.54
N ASP A 201 -33.50 12.15 8.18
CA ASP A 201 -33.42 12.96 6.97
C ASP A 201 -32.23 13.93 7.03
N ALA A 202 -31.70 14.27 5.85
CA ALA A 202 -30.46 15.04 5.75
C ALA A 202 -30.55 16.42 6.42
N ARG A 203 -31.72 17.07 6.41
CA ARG A 203 -31.87 18.40 7.01
C ARG A 203 -31.82 18.34 8.53
N THR A 204 -32.44 17.33 9.13
CA THR A 204 -32.37 17.11 10.58
C THR A 204 -30.93 16.88 11.04
N ILE A 205 -30.17 16.08 10.29
CA ILE A 205 -28.75 15.82 10.62
C ILE A 205 -27.91 17.09 10.46
N VAL A 206 -28.09 17.85 9.37
CA VAL A 206 -27.38 19.11 9.18
C VAL A 206 -27.71 20.11 10.31
N ALA A 207 -28.98 20.21 10.71
CA ALA A 207 -29.37 21.09 11.80
C ALA A 207 -28.72 20.70 13.14
N GLU A 208 -28.58 19.41 13.42
CA GLU A 208 -27.88 18.93 14.63
C GLU A 208 -26.36 19.18 14.55
N ILE A 209 -25.75 18.99 13.37
CA ILE A 209 -24.35 19.35 13.14
C ILE A 209 -24.14 20.85 13.39
N GLU A 210 -25.01 21.71 12.86
CA GLU A 210 -24.93 23.16 13.08
C GLU A 210 -25.13 23.51 14.56
N ALA A 211 -26.11 22.88 15.23
CA ALA A 211 -26.33 23.07 16.67
C ALA A 211 -25.10 22.70 17.49
N THR A 212 -24.47 21.56 17.17
CA THR A 212 -23.25 21.07 17.80
C THR A 212 -22.06 22.01 17.55
N LEU A 213 -21.95 22.56 16.35
CA LEU A 213 -20.88 23.47 15.94
C LEU A 213 -21.12 24.93 16.32
N THR A 214 -22.22 25.28 17.00
CA THR A 214 -22.49 26.67 17.44
C THR A 214 -21.40 27.26 18.33
N ILE A 215 -20.65 26.40 19.03
CA ILE A 215 -19.51 26.80 19.85
C ILE A 215 -18.28 27.21 19.03
N VAL A 216 -18.20 26.81 17.76
CA VAL A 216 -17.05 27.07 16.90
C VAL A 216 -17.26 28.40 16.16
N PRO A 217 -16.32 29.35 16.25
CA PRO A 217 -16.40 30.60 15.50
C PRO A 217 -16.56 30.37 13.99
N VAL A 218 -17.53 31.07 13.38
CA VAL A 218 -17.81 30.97 11.93
C VAL A 218 -16.55 31.13 11.05
N PRO A 219 -15.62 32.07 11.32
CA PRO A 219 -14.40 32.17 10.52
C PRO A 219 -13.52 30.90 10.54
N LEU A 220 -13.55 30.12 11.63
CA LEU A 220 -12.85 28.83 11.69
C LEU A 220 -13.60 27.73 10.95
N LEU A 221 -14.93 27.79 10.90
CA LEU A 221 -15.76 26.87 10.12
C LEU A 221 -15.56 27.04 8.61
N GLU A 222 -15.24 28.26 8.16
CA GLU A 222 -15.02 28.61 6.75
C GLU A 222 -13.57 28.44 6.28
N GLU A 223 -12.62 28.19 7.20
CA GLU A 223 -11.20 28.02 6.89
C GLU A 223 -10.84 26.54 6.71
N LEU A 224 -10.52 26.12 5.49
CA LEU A 224 -10.30 24.71 5.13
C LEU A 224 -9.30 23.99 6.06
N GLN A 225 -8.22 24.68 6.42
CA GLN A 225 -7.14 24.10 7.23
C GLN A 225 -7.52 23.91 8.71
N LEU A 226 -8.51 24.67 9.21
CA LEU A 226 -8.90 24.66 10.61
C LEU A 226 -10.30 24.10 10.84
N SER A 227 -11.10 23.95 9.79
CA SER A 227 -12.53 23.65 9.92
C SER A 227 -12.78 22.20 10.28
N PRO A 228 -13.60 21.92 11.32
CA PRO A 228 -14.06 20.57 11.62
C PRO A 228 -14.99 20.01 10.52
N ILE A 229 -15.57 20.88 9.68
CA ILE A 229 -16.53 20.50 8.64
C ILE A 229 -15.85 19.67 7.54
N SER A 230 -14.56 19.92 7.27
CA SER A 230 -13.80 19.12 6.30
C SER A 230 -13.74 17.64 6.73
N GLY A 231 -13.38 17.37 7.99
CA GLY A 231 -13.37 16.04 8.59
C GLY A 231 -14.77 15.41 8.66
N ILE A 232 -15.77 16.18 9.11
CA ILE A 232 -17.17 15.72 9.15
C ILE A 232 -17.67 15.33 7.76
N THR A 233 -17.37 16.13 6.74
CA THR A 233 -17.75 15.85 5.35
C THR A 233 -17.13 14.55 4.85
N LYS A 234 -15.82 14.35 5.06
CA LYS A 234 -15.15 13.09 4.70
C LYS A 234 -15.81 11.89 5.40
N SER A 235 -16.10 12.00 6.69
CA SER A 235 -16.78 10.95 7.45
C SER A 235 -18.18 10.65 6.92
N LEU A 236 -18.98 11.67 6.62
CA LEU A 236 -20.32 11.50 6.04
C LEU A 236 -20.27 10.81 4.68
N VAL A 237 -19.28 11.16 3.85
CA VAL A 237 -19.09 10.53 2.54
C VAL A 237 -18.75 9.06 2.71
N SER A 238 -17.80 8.72 3.58
CA SER A 238 -17.42 7.34 3.89
C SER A 238 -18.54 6.50 4.53
N LEU A 239 -19.51 7.14 5.18
CA LEU A 239 -20.72 6.49 5.70
C LEU A 239 -21.85 6.37 4.65
N GLY A 240 -21.61 6.80 3.41
CA GLY A 240 -22.61 6.80 2.34
C GLY A 240 -23.69 7.88 2.48
N ARG A 241 -23.55 8.83 3.41
CA ARG A 241 -24.48 9.97 3.63
C ARG A 241 -24.12 11.15 2.74
N LEU A 242 -24.05 10.89 1.44
CA LEU A 242 -23.68 11.89 0.41
C LEU A 242 -24.65 13.07 0.39
N ASP A 243 -25.92 12.84 0.73
CA ASP A 243 -26.95 13.88 0.79
C ASP A 243 -26.70 14.91 1.90
N VAL A 244 -26.20 14.47 3.07
CA VAL A 244 -25.80 15.36 4.17
C VAL A 244 -24.54 16.12 3.81
N ALA A 245 -23.53 15.43 3.26
CA ALA A 245 -22.27 16.03 2.83
C ALA A 245 -22.47 17.14 1.78
N ALA A 246 -23.36 16.91 0.82
CA ALA A 246 -23.69 17.91 -0.20
C ALA A 246 -24.25 19.20 0.41
N ILE A 247 -25.21 19.10 1.35
CA ILE A 247 -25.82 20.26 2.01
C ILE A 247 -24.77 21.02 2.85
N LEU A 248 -23.87 20.32 3.54
CA LEU A 248 -22.79 20.98 4.28
C LEU A 248 -21.87 21.77 3.34
N LEU A 249 -21.42 21.18 2.24
CA LEU A 249 -20.56 21.89 1.30
C LEU A 249 -21.27 23.05 0.58
N GLU A 250 -22.59 22.96 0.35
CA GLU A 250 -23.38 24.09 -0.14
C GLU A 250 -23.41 25.27 0.86
N LYS A 251 -23.43 24.97 2.16
CA LYS A 251 -23.42 25.98 3.22
C LYS A 251 -22.04 26.59 3.47
N TYR A 252 -20.97 25.81 3.24
CA TYR A 252 -19.58 26.22 3.45
C TYR A 252 -18.75 26.11 2.16
N PRO A 253 -19.06 26.91 1.13
CA PRO A 253 -18.45 26.80 -0.19
C PRO A 253 -16.96 27.17 -0.21
N SER A 254 -16.45 27.87 0.81
CA SER A 254 -15.02 28.20 0.93
C SER A 254 -14.12 26.98 1.13
N LEU A 255 -14.69 25.85 1.61
CA LEU A 255 -13.93 24.62 1.88
C LEU A 255 -13.51 23.88 0.59
N VAL A 256 -14.09 24.23 -0.55
CA VAL A 256 -13.89 23.56 -1.84
C VAL A 256 -13.37 24.50 -2.94
N SER A 257 -13.15 25.77 -2.62
CA SER A 257 -12.55 26.75 -3.55
C SER A 257 -11.03 26.62 -3.52
N GLY A 258 -10.47 25.71 -4.31
CA GLY A 258 -9.02 25.57 -4.44
C GLY A 258 -8.46 26.66 -5.34
N LYS A 259 -7.69 27.60 -4.79
CA LYS A 259 -7.25 28.78 -5.57
C LYS A 259 -6.17 28.49 -6.60
N ASN A 260 -5.54 27.32 -6.48
CA ASN A 260 -4.50 26.83 -7.37
C ASN A 260 -4.36 25.31 -7.25
N GLN A 261 -3.51 24.75 -8.10
CA GLN A 261 -3.19 23.32 -8.20
C GLN A 261 -2.73 22.65 -6.90
N PHE A 262 -2.23 23.39 -5.91
CA PHE A 262 -1.72 22.82 -4.65
C PHE A 262 -2.82 22.61 -3.59
N GLU A 263 -4.03 23.12 -3.81
CA GLU A 263 -5.15 23.13 -2.84
C GLU A 263 -6.22 22.07 -3.10
N ASP A 264 -5.90 21.05 -3.90
CA ASP A 264 -6.85 20.02 -4.36
C ASP A 264 -7.02 18.81 -3.44
N ASP A 265 -6.24 18.74 -2.36
CA ASP A 265 -6.19 17.57 -1.47
C ASP A 265 -7.56 17.22 -0.85
N PHE A 266 -8.30 18.21 -0.36
CA PHE A 266 -9.63 17.98 0.21
C PHE A 266 -10.61 17.40 -0.81
N ARG A 267 -10.69 18.01 -2.00
CA ARG A 267 -11.59 17.57 -3.08
C ARG A 267 -11.22 16.16 -3.56
N SER A 268 -9.92 15.89 -3.72
CA SER A 268 -9.38 14.57 -4.09
C SER A 268 -9.73 13.49 -3.07
N GLN A 269 -9.57 13.76 -1.76
CA GLN A 269 -9.91 12.80 -0.71
C GLN A 269 -11.42 12.51 -0.64
N VAL A 270 -12.26 13.53 -0.78
CA VAL A 270 -13.72 13.32 -0.86
C VAL A 270 -14.07 12.46 -2.08
N LEU A 271 -13.45 12.73 -3.23
CA LEU A 271 -13.65 11.93 -4.44
C LEU A 271 -13.23 10.48 -4.24
N ALA A 272 -12.09 10.22 -3.60
CA ALA A 272 -11.65 8.86 -3.26
C ALA A 272 -12.67 8.11 -2.39
N SER A 273 -13.30 8.78 -1.41
CA SER A 273 -14.34 8.19 -0.55
C SER A 273 -15.65 7.94 -1.29
N ILE A 274 -16.01 8.75 -2.29
CA ILE A 274 -17.19 8.49 -3.13
C ILE A 274 -17.06 7.14 -3.84
N GLY A 275 -15.85 6.79 -4.28
CA GLY A 275 -15.58 5.54 -5.01
C GLY A 275 -16.03 4.27 -4.30
N ASP A 276 -16.06 4.26 -2.96
CA ASP A 276 -16.50 3.12 -2.14
C ASP A 276 -18.01 2.87 -2.23
N HIS A 277 -18.77 3.84 -2.72
CA HIS A 277 -20.23 3.80 -2.78
C HIS A 277 -20.78 3.73 -4.21
N LEU A 278 -19.92 3.74 -5.23
CA LEU A 278 -20.33 3.62 -6.62
C LEU A 278 -20.54 2.14 -6.98
N SER A 279 -21.79 1.74 -7.18
CA SER A 279 -22.14 0.49 -7.85
C SER A 279 -22.39 0.72 -9.35
N SER A 280 -22.23 -0.33 -10.16
CA SER A 280 -22.44 -0.28 -11.61
C SER A 280 -23.89 -0.02 -12.04
N GLU A 281 -24.86 -0.17 -11.12
CA GLU A 281 -26.28 -0.21 -11.48
C GLU A 281 -27.11 0.98 -11.00
N GLN A 282 -26.66 1.74 -9.98
CA GLN A 282 -27.45 2.85 -9.41
C GLN A 282 -26.59 4.04 -8.96
N VAL A 283 -27.04 5.24 -9.32
CA VAL A 283 -26.48 6.51 -8.82
C VAL A 283 -26.94 6.72 -7.36
N PRO A 284 -26.02 6.74 -6.37
CA PRO A 284 -26.38 6.96 -4.97
C PRO A 284 -27.11 8.29 -4.77
N LYS A 285 -28.09 8.29 -3.85
CA LYS A 285 -28.81 9.50 -3.46
C LYS A 285 -27.82 10.53 -2.90
N GLY A 286 -27.87 11.76 -3.40
CA GLY A 286 -26.97 12.84 -2.98
C GLY A 286 -25.66 12.92 -3.78
N LEU A 287 -25.34 11.95 -4.65
CA LEU A 287 -24.11 12.00 -5.44
C LEU A 287 -24.03 13.23 -6.36
N LYS A 288 -25.06 13.46 -7.19
CA LYS A 288 -25.07 14.61 -8.12
C LYS A 288 -24.98 15.96 -7.40
N PRO A 289 -25.77 16.21 -6.33
CA PRO A 289 -25.57 17.39 -5.49
C PRO A 289 -24.14 17.50 -4.95
N LEU A 290 -23.58 16.42 -4.38
CA LEU A 290 -22.23 16.44 -3.81
C LEU A 290 -21.15 16.80 -4.85
N ILE A 291 -21.19 16.18 -6.03
CA ILE A 291 -20.28 16.50 -7.13
C ILE A 291 -20.42 17.96 -7.58
N THR A 292 -21.64 18.50 -7.56
CA THR A 292 -21.90 19.91 -7.86
C THR A 292 -21.29 20.81 -6.78
N SER A 293 -21.46 20.46 -5.49
CA SER A 293 -20.87 21.19 -4.36
C SER A 293 -19.35 21.14 -4.34
N LEU A 294 -18.72 20.08 -4.85
CA LEU A 294 -17.25 20.00 -4.98
C LEU A 294 -16.68 20.91 -6.08
N ASN A 295 -17.54 21.49 -6.91
CA ASN A 295 -17.24 22.55 -7.86
C ASN A 295 -16.17 22.22 -8.93
N PHE A 296 -16.01 20.94 -9.30
CA PHE A 296 -15.04 20.51 -10.32
C PHE A 296 -15.26 21.16 -11.70
N GLN A 297 -16.47 21.63 -12.00
CA GLN A 297 -16.79 22.25 -13.29
C GLN A 297 -16.26 23.68 -13.42
N ALA A 298 -16.04 24.38 -12.31
CA ALA A 298 -15.43 25.71 -12.32
C ALA A 298 -13.89 25.62 -12.34
N GLU A 299 -13.33 24.62 -11.64
CA GLU A 299 -11.91 24.40 -11.50
C GLU A 299 -11.59 22.91 -11.65
N PRO A 300 -10.76 22.51 -12.62
CA PRO A 300 -10.40 21.11 -12.77
C PRO A 300 -9.57 20.64 -11.57
N LEU A 301 -9.71 19.36 -11.24
CA LEU A 301 -8.93 18.72 -10.18
C LEU A 301 -7.49 18.46 -10.63
N HIS A 302 -6.49 18.94 -9.91
CA HIS A 302 -5.09 18.66 -10.21
C HIS A 302 -4.63 17.42 -9.46
N LEU A 303 -4.21 16.39 -10.21
CA LEU A 303 -3.84 15.09 -9.64
C LEU A 303 -2.45 14.69 -10.09
N TYR A 304 -1.59 14.42 -9.13
CA TYR A 304 -0.32 13.75 -9.37
C TYR A 304 -0.53 12.24 -9.24
N LYS A 305 -0.43 11.51 -10.34
CA LYS A 305 -0.50 10.04 -10.38
C LYS A 305 0.72 9.45 -9.67
N ILE A 306 0.44 8.74 -8.59
CA ILE A 306 1.44 7.96 -7.86
C ILE A 306 1.24 6.51 -8.27
N GLU A 307 2.20 5.93 -8.98
CA GLU A 307 2.14 4.55 -9.47
C GLU A 307 2.73 3.54 -8.48
N VAL A 308 3.14 4.00 -7.30
CA VAL A 308 3.68 3.13 -6.23
C VAL A 308 2.50 2.59 -5.41
N ALA A 309 2.29 1.28 -5.42
CA ALA A 309 1.15 0.57 -4.82
C ALA A 309 0.71 1.06 -3.42
N LEU A 310 1.65 1.37 -2.53
CA LEU A 310 1.38 1.80 -1.15
C LEU A 310 0.83 3.23 -1.01
N PHE A 311 1.11 4.09 -1.98
CA PHE A 311 0.74 5.51 -1.95
C PHE A 311 -0.04 5.89 -3.21
N SER A 312 -0.57 4.90 -3.92
CA SER A 312 -1.25 5.12 -5.18
C SER A 312 -2.55 5.86 -4.92
N ASN A 313 -2.80 6.89 -5.74
CA ASN A 313 -4.09 7.56 -5.82
C ASN A 313 -4.94 6.96 -6.96
N GLU A 314 -4.65 5.72 -7.36
CA GLU A 314 -5.43 4.98 -8.37
C GLU A 314 -6.91 4.92 -8.01
N LYS A 315 -7.24 4.88 -6.72
CA LYS A 315 -8.62 4.95 -6.24
C LYS A 315 -9.36 6.19 -6.74
N VAL A 316 -8.67 7.34 -6.82
CA VAL A 316 -9.25 8.58 -7.35
C VAL A 316 -9.53 8.43 -8.84
N PHE A 317 -8.57 7.94 -9.62
CA PHE A 317 -8.73 7.71 -11.06
C PHE A 317 -9.82 6.68 -11.37
N ALA A 318 -9.84 5.55 -10.66
CA ALA A 318 -10.89 4.53 -10.78
C ALA A 318 -12.27 5.12 -10.43
N THR A 319 -12.34 6.05 -9.48
CA THR A 319 -13.59 6.75 -9.17
C THR A 319 -14.01 7.67 -10.30
N ILE A 320 -13.09 8.43 -10.90
CA ILE A 320 -13.36 9.29 -12.06
C ILE A 320 -13.89 8.46 -13.23
N GLU A 321 -13.26 7.32 -13.54
CA GLU A 321 -13.72 6.41 -14.60
C GLU A 321 -15.12 5.85 -14.33
N LYS A 322 -15.39 5.44 -13.08
CA LYS A 322 -16.73 4.98 -12.68
C LYS A 322 -17.76 6.09 -12.83
N LEU A 323 -17.46 7.31 -12.40
CA LEU A 323 -18.36 8.46 -12.56
C LEU A 323 -18.63 8.78 -14.02
N ALA A 324 -17.61 8.69 -14.89
CA ALA A 324 -17.76 8.87 -16.33
C ALA A 324 -18.74 7.83 -16.92
N SER A 325 -18.67 6.57 -16.49
CA SER A 325 -19.64 5.54 -16.92
C SER A 325 -21.09 5.84 -16.48
N LEU A 326 -21.26 6.59 -15.37
CA LEU A 326 -22.54 7.13 -14.89
C LEU A 326 -22.92 8.48 -15.54
N SER A 327 -22.20 8.90 -16.58
CA SER A 327 -22.39 10.20 -17.26
C SER A 327 -22.21 11.42 -16.33
N ILE A 328 -21.33 11.31 -15.33
CA ILE A 328 -20.91 12.39 -14.46
C ILE A 328 -19.45 12.71 -14.77
N ASP A 329 -19.21 13.87 -15.37
CA ASP A 329 -17.86 14.29 -15.74
C ASP A 329 -17.15 15.02 -14.59
N VAL A 330 -15.90 14.63 -14.33
CA VAL A 330 -15.01 15.25 -13.35
C VAL A 330 -13.74 15.64 -14.09
N PRO A 331 -13.62 16.89 -14.55
CA PRO A 331 -12.43 17.33 -15.27
C PRO A 331 -11.23 17.32 -14.34
N PHE A 332 -10.11 16.79 -14.82
CA PHE A 332 -8.86 16.74 -14.08
C PHE A 332 -7.65 17.03 -14.97
N VAL A 333 -6.56 17.46 -14.34
CA VAL A 333 -5.24 17.68 -14.96
C VAL A 333 -4.24 16.74 -14.30
N ALA A 334 -3.62 15.86 -15.09
CA ALA A 334 -2.56 14.96 -14.63
C ALA A 334 -1.24 15.74 -14.51
N LEU A 335 -0.78 15.95 -13.28
CA LEU A 335 0.42 16.75 -13.00
C LEU A 335 1.72 16.06 -13.41
N ASN A 336 1.71 14.75 -13.66
CA ASN A 336 2.87 14.02 -14.19
C ASN A 336 3.25 14.48 -15.60
N ASP A 337 2.26 14.95 -16.37
CA ASP A 337 2.42 15.40 -17.76
C ASP A 337 2.63 16.92 -17.86
N VAL A 338 2.59 17.61 -16.72
CA VAL A 338 2.73 19.07 -16.63
C VAL A 338 4.12 19.41 -16.10
N GLN A 339 4.82 20.28 -16.82
CA GLN A 339 6.06 20.87 -16.32
C GLN A 339 5.74 22.09 -15.44
N PRO A 340 6.44 22.26 -14.31
CA PRO A 340 6.26 23.44 -13.48
C PRO A 340 6.62 24.71 -14.25
N GLU A 341 5.85 25.77 -14.05
CA GLU A 341 6.11 27.06 -14.70
C GLU A 341 7.44 27.66 -14.22
N VAL A 342 8.18 28.28 -15.14
CA VAL A 342 9.45 28.94 -14.81
C VAL A 342 9.15 30.23 -14.04
N THR A 343 9.70 30.34 -12.84
CA THR A 343 9.60 31.55 -12.02
C THR A 343 10.90 32.35 -12.05
N ASN A 344 10.85 33.61 -11.58
CA ASN A 344 12.04 34.44 -11.40
C ASN A 344 12.77 34.17 -10.07
N ILE A 345 12.33 33.16 -9.31
CA ILE A 345 12.92 32.77 -8.02
C ILE A 345 13.90 31.62 -8.29
N SER A 346 14.99 31.58 -7.52
CA SER A 346 15.92 30.44 -7.51
C SER A 346 16.26 30.09 -6.07
N LEU A 347 16.15 28.81 -5.70
CA LEU A 347 16.53 28.33 -4.37
C LEU A 347 18.05 28.25 -4.20
N ASP A 348 18.82 28.24 -5.30
CA ASP A 348 20.31 28.29 -5.31
C ASP A 348 20.96 27.28 -4.33
N VAL A 349 20.50 26.03 -4.29
CA VAL A 349 21.13 24.96 -3.48
C VAL A 349 21.94 24.07 -4.42
N GLU A 350 23.22 23.90 -4.13
CA GLU A 350 24.07 22.99 -4.90
C GLU A 350 23.63 21.54 -4.68
N GLN A 351 23.41 20.81 -5.78
CA GLN A 351 23.16 19.37 -5.70
C GLN A 351 24.37 18.62 -5.12
N PRO A 352 24.14 17.58 -4.32
CA PRO A 352 25.23 16.81 -3.74
C PRO A 352 26.03 16.12 -4.84
N GLN A 353 27.34 16.34 -4.86
CA GLN A 353 28.28 15.67 -5.76
C GLN A 353 29.09 14.66 -4.96
N LEU A 354 29.02 13.38 -5.35
CA LEU A 354 29.92 12.37 -4.82
C LEU A 354 31.31 12.55 -5.44
N PRO A 355 32.40 12.28 -4.68
CA PRO A 355 33.73 12.11 -5.28
C PRO A 355 33.68 11.07 -6.40
N GLU A 356 34.43 11.31 -7.48
CA GLU A 356 34.46 10.44 -8.68
C GLU A 356 34.70 8.95 -8.34
N SER A 357 35.57 8.68 -7.35
CA SER A 357 35.84 7.32 -6.87
C SER A 357 34.63 6.62 -6.25
N LYS A 358 33.76 7.37 -5.53
CA LYS A 358 32.52 6.82 -4.95
C LYS A 358 31.43 6.71 -6.02
N HIS A 359 31.38 7.66 -6.94
CA HIS A 359 30.48 7.57 -8.09
C HIS A 359 30.75 6.31 -8.92
N GLN A 360 32.03 5.97 -9.15
CA GLN A 360 32.43 4.74 -9.83
C GLN A 360 31.97 3.49 -9.09
N ILE A 361 32.13 3.42 -7.75
CA ILE A 361 31.62 2.30 -6.94
C ILE A 361 30.11 2.17 -7.11
N MET A 362 29.35 3.28 -7.08
CA MET A 362 27.90 3.26 -7.25
C MET A 362 27.49 2.72 -8.63
N LEU A 363 28.23 3.09 -9.70
CA LEU A 363 28.01 2.55 -11.04
C LEU A 363 28.29 1.04 -11.09
N GLU A 364 29.39 0.58 -10.50
CA GLU A 364 29.75 -0.84 -10.46
C GLU A 364 28.74 -1.67 -9.65
N CYS A 365 28.20 -1.13 -8.56
CA CYS A 365 27.10 -1.77 -7.81
C CYS A 365 25.84 -1.88 -8.67
N LYS A 366 25.49 -0.82 -9.40
CA LYS A 366 24.35 -0.80 -10.30
C LYS A 366 24.49 -1.80 -11.45
N GLU A 367 25.70 -2.01 -11.99
CA GLU A 367 25.95 -3.01 -13.03
C GLU A 367 25.59 -4.44 -12.56
N VAL A 368 25.82 -4.75 -11.30
CA VAL A 368 25.44 -6.05 -10.71
C VAL A 368 23.93 -6.17 -10.61
N ASP A 369 23.25 -5.12 -10.16
CA ASP A 369 21.78 -5.09 -10.07
C ASP A 369 21.14 -5.21 -11.46
N ASP A 370 21.62 -4.42 -12.43
CA ASP A 370 21.19 -4.47 -13.83
C ASP A 370 21.41 -5.88 -14.43
N TRP A 371 22.52 -6.54 -14.08
CA TRP A 371 22.82 -7.91 -14.50
C TRP A 371 21.86 -8.94 -13.89
N LEU A 372 21.54 -8.83 -12.60
CA LEU A 372 20.56 -9.69 -11.91
C LEU A 372 19.15 -9.50 -12.51
N ASP A 373 18.76 -8.26 -12.73
CA ASP A 373 17.46 -7.90 -13.31
C ASP A 373 17.32 -8.40 -14.74
N SER A 374 18.39 -8.31 -15.56
CA SER A 374 18.39 -8.83 -16.93
C SER A 374 18.07 -10.33 -17.01
N ARG A 375 18.35 -11.08 -15.94
CA ARG A 375 18.19 -12.53 -15.79
C ARG A 375 16.98 -12.96 -14.96
N THR A 376 16.19 -12.00 -14.54
CA THR A 376 15.00 -12.23 -13.73
C THR A 376 13.78 -11.96 -14.60
N LYS A 377 13.14 -13.01 -15.11
CA LYS A 377 12.02 -12.91 -16.05
C LYS A 377 10.89 -13.85 -15.68
N SER A 378 9.69 -13.57 -16.18
CA SER A 378 8.53 -14.43 -16.00
C SER A 378 8.62 -15.71 -16.84
N ALA A 379 7.75 -16.69 -16.55
CA ALA A 379 7.68 -17.91 -17.35
C ALA A 379 7.30 -17.64 -18.82
N SER A 380 6.35 -16.73 -19.09
CA SER A 380 5.98 -16.37 -20.47
C SER A 380 7.09 -15.60 -21.19
N GLU A 381 7.80 -14.72 -20.49
CA GLU A 381 8.96 -14.03 -21.05
C GLU A 381 10.05 -15.02 -21.45
N TRP A 382 10.38 -15.99 -20.58
CA TRP A 382 11.33 -17.05 -20.92
C TRP A 382 10.88 -17.91 -22.11
N LYS A 383 9.59 -18.18 -22.26
CA LYS A 383 9.01 -18.91 -23.41
C LYS A 383 9.08 -18.13 -24.73
N SER A 384 9.17 -16.80 -24.67
CA SER A 384 9.21 -15.93 -25.87
C SER A 384 10.57 -15.93 -26.59
N TYR A 385 11.63 -16.37 -25.91
CA TYR A 385 12.98 -16.42 -26.49
C TYR A 385 13.21 -17.66 -27.34
N ASN A 386 14.10 -17.54 -28.34
CA ASN A 386 14.63 -18.67 -29.08
C ASN A 386 15.36 -19.66 -28.15
N ARG A 387 15.22 -20.95 -28.45
CA ARG A 387 15.97 -22.00 -27.74
C ARG A 387 17.47 -21.79 -27.87
N SER A 388 18.15 -21.90 -26.74
CA SER A 388 19.60 -21.87 -26.58
C SER A 388 19.93 -22.74 -25.37
N ASP A 389 21.18 -23.19 -25.21
CA ASP A 389 21.56 -24.02 -24.06
C ASP A 389 21.20 -23.35 -22.72
N PHE A 390 21.33 -22.02 -22.64
CA PHE A 390 20.92 -21.24 -21.48
C PHE A 390 19.39 -21.24 -21.30
N VAL A 391 18.61 -20.87 -22.32
CA VAL A 391 17.13 -20.83 -22.24
C VAL A 391 16.55 -22.22 -21.97
N ASP A 392 17.14 -23.28 -22.52
CA ASP A 392 16.76 -24.66 -22.26
C ASP A 392 17.08 -25.05 -20.81
N SER A 393 18.18 -24.56 -20.24
CA SER A 393 18.47 -24.76 -18.80
C SER A 393 17.44 -24.08 -17.90
N VAL A 394 16.96 -22.88 -18.28
CA VAL A 394 15.92 -22.14 -17.55
C VAL A 394 14.58 -22.86 -17.65
N THR A 395 14.13 -23.18 -18.87
CA THR A 395 12.79 -23.76 -19.11
C THR A 395 12.63 -25.19 -18.57
N ASN A 396 13.74 -25.92 -18.35
CA ASN A 396 13.73 -27.23 -17.70
C ASN A 396 13.95 -27.19 -16.19
N SER A 397 14.07 -25.99 -15.60
CA SER A 397 14.39 -25.80 -14.18
C SER A 397 13.21 -26.11 -13.25
N PHE A 398 13.50 -26.23 -11.94
CA PHE A 398 12.46 -26.33 -10.92
C PHE A 398 11.64 -25.04 -10.85
N GLU A 399 12.32 -23.89 -10.85
CA GLU A 399 11.74 -22.55 -10.75
C GLU A 399 10.74 -22.29 -11.89
N PHE A 400 11.13 -22.62 -13.11
CA PHE A 400 10.26 -22.48 -14.27
C PHE A 400 9.03 -23.39 -14.17
N ARG A 401 9.20 -24.68 -13.85
CA ARG A 401 8.04 -25.60 -13.71
C ARG A 401 7.11 -25.19 -12.57
N TYR A 402 7.67 -24.74 -11.45
CA TYR A 402 6.89 -24.23 -10.34
C TYR A 402 6.07 -23.01 -10.78
N CYS A 403 6.69 -22.02 -11.40
CA CYS A 403 6.00 -20.80 -11.83
C CYS A 403 5.03 -21.02 -12.99
N ASP A 404 5.35 -21.87 -13.96
CA ASP A 404 4.47 -22.19 -15.09
C ASP A 404 3.23 -23.00 -14.67
N SER A 405 3.33 -23.72 -13.55
CA SER A 405 2.19 -24.40 -12.93
C SER A 405 1.31 -23.48 -12.06
N GLN A 406 1.77 -22.27 -11.74
CA GLN A 406 0.94 -21.28 -11.06
C GLN A 406 -0.03 -20.67 -12.07
N GLN A 407 -1.18 -21.33 -12.31
CA GLN A 407 -2.33 -20.61 -12.86
C GLN A 407 -2.96 -19.81 -11.73
N VAL A 408 -2.54 -18.56 -11.57
CA VAL A 408 -3.17 -17.67 -10.60
C VAL A 408 -4.54 -17.30 -11.14
N GLN A 409 -5.60 -17.92 -10.60
CA GLN A 409 -6.91 -17.26 -10.61
C GLN A 409 -6.80 -16.09 -9.64
N GLN A 410 -6.47 -14.91 -10.16
CA GLN A 410 -6.60 -13.70 -9.36
C GLN A 410 -8.06 -13.54 -8.99
N TYR A 411 -8.33 -13.44 -7.69
CA TYR A 411 -9.58 -12.87 -7.24
C TYR A 411 -9.63 -11.43 -7.74
N GLY A 412 -10.44 -11.19 -8.79
CA GLY A 412 -10.54 -9.88 -9.42
C GLY A 412 -11.05 -8.81 -8.45
N GLY A 413 -10.93 -7.54 -8.82
CA GLY A 413 -11.34 -6.40 -7.98
C GLY A 413 -12.77 -6.46 -7.47
N GLU A 414 -13.68 -7.17 -8.16
CA GLU A 414 -15.05 -7.44 -7.71
C GLU A 414 -15.10 -8.30 -6.43
N PHE A 415 -14.32 -9.37 -6.33
CA PHE A 415 -14.28 -10.22 -5.14
C PHE A 415 -13.78 -9.44 -3.93
N VAL A 416 -12.71 -8.65 -4.09
CA VAL A 416 -12.14 -7.81 -3.03
C VAL A 416 -13.14 -6.74 -2.60
N SER A 417 -13.82 -6.11 -3.57
CA SER A 417 -14.88 -5.14 -3.32
C SER A 417 -16.04 -5.76 -2.53
N ASP A 418 -16.43 -6.99 -2.87
CA ASP A 418 -17.51 -7.71 -2.18
C ASP A 418 -17.13 -8.09 -0.75
N VAL A 419 -15.91 -8.58 -0.52
CA VAL A 419 -15.40 -8.84 0.85
C VAL A 419 -15.41 -7.56 1.67
N ARG A 420 -14.86 -6.45 1.14
CA ARG A 420 -14.81 -5.16 1.85
C ARG A 420 -16.21 -4.63 2.15
N SER A 421 -17.11 -4.65 1.16
CA SER A 421 -18.51 -4.22 1.33
C SER A 421 -19.23 -5.00 2.43
N ASN A 422 -19.00 -6.31 2.52
CA ASN A 422 -19.62 -7.13 3.56
C ASN A 422 -18.99 -6.92 4.94
N ILE A 423 -17.68 -6.71 5.04
CA ILE A 423 -17.04 -6.29 6.30
C ILE A 423 -17.62 -4.94 6.76
N ASP A 424 -17.82 -3.98 5.87
CA ASP A 424 -18.40 -2.68 6.22
C ASP A 424 -19.89 -2.77 6.60
N LYS A 425 -20.64 -3.74 6.07
CA LYS A 425 -22.00 -4.06 6.56
C LYS A 425 -21.96 -4.63 7.98
N ILE A 426 -21.04 -5.54 8.28
CA ILE A 426 -20.84 -6.09 9.63
C ILE A 426 -20.52 -4.97 10.61
N ARG A 427 -19.58 -4.08 10.24
CA ARG A 427 -19.21 -2.91 11.04
C ARG A 427 -20.40 -1.99 11.31
N ARG A 428 -21.16 -1.65 10.25
CA ARG A 428 -22.38 -0.83 10.41
C ARG A 428 -23.37 -1.49 11.35
N PHE A 429 -23.61 -2.79 11.20
CA PHE A 429 -24.50 -3.52 12.10
C PHE A 429 -24.04 -3.46 13.56
N VAL A 430 -22.74 -3.63 13.83
CA VAL A 430 -22.16 -3.52 15.18
C VAL A 430 -22.37 -2.11 15.76
N VAL A 431 -22.13 -1.08 14.96
CA VAL A 431 -22.31 0.33 15.35
C VAL A 431 -23.80 0.67 15.57
N GLU A 432 -24.67 0.28 14.64
CA GLU A 432 -26.12 0.51 14.68
C GLU A 432 -26.79 -0.12 15.90
N ASN A 433 -26.27 -1.26 16.37
CA ASN A 433 -26.82 -1.98 17.51
C ASN A 433 -26.11 -1.69 18.85
N ASN A 434 -25.03 -0.89 18.85
CA ASN A 434 -24.30 -0.46 20.06
C ASN A 434 -23.78 -1.62 20.94
N PHE A 435 -23.22 -2.65 20.31
CA PHE A 435 -22.53 -3.76 20.99
C PHE A 435 -21.11 -3.91 20.45
N SER A 436 -20.22 -4.60 21.18
CA SER A 436 -18.94 -5.02 20.61
C SER A 436 -19.09 -6.31 19.79
N ILE A 437 -18.18 -6.55 18.85
CA ILE A 437 -18.21 -7.78 18.04
C ILE A 437 -18.05 -9.05 18.88
N ALA A 438 -17.40 -8.94 20.05
CA ALA A 438 -17.30 -10.02 21.03
C ALA A 438 -18.61 -10.32 21.79
N GLU A 439 -19.51 -9.36 21.87
CA GLU A 439 -20.84 -9.51 22.51
C GLU A 439 -21.92 -9.90 21.51
N MET A 440 -21.61 -9.79 20.21
CA MET A 440 -22.53 -10.07 19.13
C MET A 440 -22.86 -11.57 19.00
N ASP A 441 -24.14 -11.87 18.78
CA ASP A 441 -24.56 -13.15 18.22
C ASP A 441 -24.30 -13.15 16.71
N LEU A 442 -23.19 -13.77 16.30
CA LEU A 442 -22.74 -13.79 14.91
C LEU A 442 -23.74 -14.46 13.96
N SER A 443 -24.69 -15.25 14.46
CA SER A 443 -25.76 -15.84 13.64
C SER A 443 -26.74 -14.80 13.08
N GLN A 444 -26.72 -13.57 13.62
CA GLN A 444 -27.53 -12.45 13.14
C GLN A 444 -26.89 -11.71 11.97
N LEU A 445 -25.64 -12.04 11.61
CA LEU A 445 -25.00 -11.43 10.44
C LEU A 445 -25.73 -11.80 9.16
N PRO A 446 -25.93 -10.86 8.22
CA PRO A 446 -26.58 -11.12 6.94
C PRO A 446 -25.62 -11.86 6.00
N THR A 447 -25.32 -13.12 6.31
CA THR A 447 -24.31 -13.93 5.61
C THR A 447 -24.93 -14.95 4.64
N THR A 448 -26.25 -15.09 4.63
CA THR A 448 -26.97 -16.14 3.90
C THR A 448 -26.66 -16.12 2.40
N ASP A 449 -26.59 -14.94 1.80
CA ASP A 449 -26.39 -14.74 0.36
C ASP A 449 -24.91 -14.72 -0.08
N LEU A 450 -23.97 -14.88 0.87
CA LEU A 450 -22.54 -14.85 0.58
C LEU A 450 -22.04 -16.18 0.01
N THR A 451 -21.11 -16.11 -0.93
CA THR A 451 -20.39 -17.27 -1.45
C THR A 451 -19.52 -17.92 -0.38
N SER A 452 -19.15 -19.19 -0.56
CA SER A 452 -18.31 -19.93 0.40
C SER A 452 -16.96 -19.26 0.63
N ASP A 453 -16.38 -18.69 -0.42
CA ASP A 453 -15.09 -17.99 -0.36
C ASP A 453 -15.20 -16.71 0.47
N ILE A 454 -16.22 -15.88 0.23
CA ILE A 454 -16.46 -14.66 1.02
C ILE A 454 -16.72 -15.02 2.48
N LYS A 455 -17.51 -16.06 2.75
CA LYS A 455 -17.75 -16.57 4.11
C LYS A 455 -16.45 -16.98 4.80
N SER A 456 -15.57 -17.67 4.08
CA SER A 456 -14.29 -18.16 4.60
C SER A 456 -13.35 -17.00 4.95
N VAL A 457 -13.30 -15.95 4.12
CA VAL A 457 -12.52 -14.73 4.40
C VAL A 457 -13.07 -13.99 5.62
N ILE A 458 -14.39 -13.75 5.67
CA ILE A 458 -15.02 -13.08 6.82
C ILE A 458 -14.79 -13.90 8.09
N GLY A 459 -14.94 -15.23 8.02
CA GLY A 459 -14.68 -16.14 9.12
C GLY A 459 -13.24 -16.06 9.65
N ALA A 460 -12.25 -16.00 8.76
CA ALA A 460 -10.85 -15.84 9.13
C ALA A 460 -10.56 -14.48 9.78
N VAL A 461 -11.10 -13.39 9.21
CA VAL A 461 -10.97 -12.03 9.76
C VAL A 461 -11.55 -11.96 11.17
N LEU A 462 -12.79 -12.44 11.36
CA LEU A 462 -13.45 -12.44 12.66
C LEU A 462 -12.75 -13.36 13.66
N THR A 463 -12.17 -14.48 13.20
CA THR A 463 -11.38 -15.37 14.06
C THR A 463 -10.20 -14.62 14.66
N ASP A 464 -9.47 -13.88 13.83
CA ASP A 464 -8.29 -13.15 14.27
C ASP A 464 -8.66 -11.98 15.21
N GLU A 465 -9.69 -11.22 14.87
CA GLU A 465 -10.22 -10.12 15.70
C GLU A 465 -10.69 -10.61 17.08
N LEU A 466 -11.49 -11.69 17.13
CA LEU A 466 -12.02 -12.22 18.39
C LEU A 466 -10.94 -12.79 19.31
N ILE A 467 -9.86 -13.36 18.75
CA ILE A 467 -8.75 -13.92 19.53
C ILE A 467 -7.77 -12.82 19.96
N ASN A 468 -7.37 -11.93 19.05
CA ASN A 468 -6.34 -10.93 19.33
C ASN A 468 -6.90 -9.72 20.10
N ASP A 469 -8.04 -9.17 19.70
CA ASP A 469 -8.56 -7.91 20.26
C ASP A 469 -9.45 -8.14 21.49
N HIS A 470 -10.02 -9.34 21.61
CA HIS A 470 -10.96 -9.69 22.68
C HIS A 470 -10.51 -10.87 23.55
N ALA A 471 -9.33 -11.44 23.30
CA ALA A 471 -8.73 -12.52 24.08
C ALA A 471 -9.66 -13.72 24.34
N LEU A 472 -10.58 -14.00 23.40
CA LEU A 472 -11.45 -15.17 23.49
C LEU A 472 -10.66 -16.45 23.26
N LYS A 473 -11.10 -17.55 23.88
CA LYS A 473 -10.44 -18.84 23.70
C LYS A 473 -10.71 -19.38 22.29
N PRO A 474 -9.73 -20.01 21.61
CA PRO A 474 -9.89 -20.58 20.28
C PRO A 474 -11.12 -21.49 20.10
N VAL A 475 -11.44 -22.29 21.12
CA VAL A 475 -12.61 -23.20 21.11
C VAL A 475 -13.93 -22.42 21.08
N ASP A 476 -14.02 -21.31 21.80
CA ASP A 476 -15.22 -20.48 21.87
C ASP A 476 -15.42 -19.72 20.55
N VAL A 477 -14.33 -19.20 19.97
CA VAL A 477 -14.34 -18.51 18.67
C VAL A 477 -14.78 -19.47 17.56
N LYS A 478 -14.17 -20.65 17.50
CA LYS A 478 -14.52 -21.71 16.54
C LYS A 478 -16.00 -22.09 16.60
N SER A 479 -16.55 -22.25 17.81
CA SER A 479 -17.98 -22.56 18.00
C SER A 479 -18.89 -21.44 17.46
N ARG A 480 -18.56 -20.17 17.77
CA ARG A 480 -19.35 -19.00 17.35
C ARG A 480 -19.32 -18.77 15.84
N ILE A 481 -18.13 -18.83 15.24
CA ILE A 481 -17.95 -18.65 13.78
C ILE A 481 -18.66 -19.77 13.01
N SER A 482 -18.54 -21.01 13.47
CA SER A 482 -19.26 -22.14 12.88
C SER A 482 -20.78 -22.02 13.00
N ALA A 483 -21.29 -21.57 14.15
CA ALA A 483 -22.73 -21.36 14.36
C ALA A 483 -23.31 -20.28 13.43
N ALA A 484 -22.49 -19.30 13.03
CA ALA A 484 -22.85 -18.26 12.06
C ALA A 484 -22.77 -18.70 10.59
N GLY A 485 -22.40 -19.95 10.32
CA GLY A 485 -22.18 -20.44 8.95
C GLY A 485 -20.98 -19.77 8.26
N LEU A 486 -20.02 -19.25 9.04
CA LEU A 486 -18.82 -18.56 8.58
C LEU A 486 -17.55 -19.40 8.76
N ALA A 487 -17.68 -20.67 9.13
CA ALA A 487 -16.52 -21.57 9.19
C ALA A 487 -15.82 -21.61 7.82
N PRO A 488 -14.49 -21.44 7.77
CA PRO A 488 -13.73 -21.66 6.56
C PRO A 488 -14.02 -23.04 5.98
N THR A 489 -14.19 -23.11 4.67
CA THR A 489 -14.44 -24.36 3.94
C THR A 489 -13.22 -24.71 3.09
N ASN A 490 -13.20 -25.92 2.52
CA ASN A 490 -12.25 -26.28 1.46
C ASN A 490 -12.49 -25.32 0.28
N THR A 491 -11.68 -24.27 0.25
CA THR A 491 -11.71 -23.20 -0.75
C THR A 491 -10.57 -23.42 -1.74
N SER A 492 -10.45 -22.56 -2.75
CA SER A 492 -9.31 -22.62 -3.66
C SER A 492 -7.99 -22.56 -2.88
N SER A 493 -6.95 -23.20 -3.40
CA SER A 493 -5.60 -23.17 -2.82
C SER A 493 -5.09 -21.73 -2.70
N GLU A 494 -5.51 -20.88 -3.64
CA GLU A 494 -5.24 -19.45 -3.71
C GLU A 494 -5.85 -18.71 -2.53
N LEU A 495 -7.11 -18.98 -2.17
CA LEU A 495 -7.72 -18.37 -1.00
C LEU A 495 -7.04 -18.83 0.28
N LEU A 496 -6.75 -20.13 0.38
CA LEU A 496 -6.07 -20.68 1.55
C LEU A 496 -4.66 -20.10 1.72
N LEU A 497 -3.95 -19.81 0.62
CA LEU A 497 -2.66 -19.10 0.66
C LEU A 497 -2.83 -17.70 1.28
N SER A 498 -3.89 -16.97 0.92
CA SER A 498 -4.18 -15.69 1.57
C SER A 498 -4.58 -15.86 3.03
N LEU A 499 -5.38 -16.89 3.36
CA LEU A 499 -5.91 -17.09 4.71
C LEU A 499 -4.86 -17.59 5.70
N ILE A 500 -3.86 -18.34 5.25
CA ILE A 500 -2.80 -18.87 6.14
C ILE A 500 -1.90 -17.78 6.72
N SER A 501 -1.90 -16.59 6.10
CA SER A 501 -1.22 -15.41 6.62
C SER A 501 -1.85 -14.88 7.92
N PHE A 502 -3.12 -15.20 8.21
CA PHE A 502 -3.78 -14.80 9.46
C PHE A 502 -3.24 -15.60 10.64
N LYS A 503 -2.82 -14.87 11.68
CA LYS A 503 -2.10 -15.41 12.84
C LYS A 503 -2.81 -16.56 13.54
N ASN A 504 -4.14 -16.50 13.65
CA ASN A 504 -4.93 -17.51 14.34
C ASN A 504 -5.72 -18.44 13.40
N PHE A 505 -5.38 -18.46 12.10
CA PHE A 505 -6.07 -19.34 11.14
C PHE A 505 -5.78 -20.83 11.37
N ASP A 506 -4.67 -21.15 12.05
CA ASP A 506 -4.25 -22.50 12.37
C ASP A 506 -5.28 -23.31 13.18
N ILE A 507 -6.19 -22.64 13.87
CA ILE A 507 -7.27 -23.29 14.64
C ILE A 507 -8.25 -24.08 13.75
N TRP A 508 -8.30 -23.73 12.46
CA TRP A 508 -9.19 -24.31 11.45
C TRP A 508 -8.57 -25.48 10.68
N PHE A 509 -7.25 -25.72 10.82
CA PHE A 509 -6.54 -26.73 10.03
C PHE A 509 -7.12 -28.14 10.13
N LYS A 510 -7.74 -28.51 11.26
CA LYS A 510 -8.31 -29.86 11.44
C LYS A 510 -9.68 -30.02 10.80
N GLU A 511 -10.32 -28.94 10.37
CA GLU A 511 -11.64 -28.96 9.72
C GLU A 511 -11.54 -28.83 8.20
N LEU A 512 -10.36 -28.43 7.71
CA LEU A 512 -10.03 -28.40 6.30
C LEU A 512 -9.45 -29.74 5.88
N ASP A 513 -9.92 -30.27 4.75
CA ASP A 513 -9.35 -31.50 4.17
C ASP A 513 -8.23 -31.13 3.19
N PHE A 514 -7.00 -31.13 3.70
CA PHE A 514 -5.81 -30.87 2.88
C PHE A 514 -5.44 -32.02 1.93
N ASN A 515 -6.14 -33.15 1.97
CA ASN A 515 -6.01 -34.20 0.95
C ASN A 515 -6.86 -33.93 -0.29
N ASP A 516 -7.89 -33.10 -0.16
CA ASP A 516 -8.80 -32.69 -1.25
C ASP A 516 -8.30 -31.40 -1.95
N ILE A 517 -7.15 -30.87 -1.52
CA ILE A 517 -6.54 -29.66 -2.07
C ILE A 517 -5.33 -30.09 -2.92
N ASP A 518 -5.55 -30.19 -4.23
CA ASP A 518 -4.56 -30.62 -5.24
C ASP A 518 -3.22 -29.84 -5.17
N ASP A 519 -3.23 -28.62 -4.61
CA ASP A 519 -2.04 -27.77 -4.46
C ASP A 519 -1.58 -27.53 -3.01
N SER A 520 -1.82 -28.46 -2.09
CA SER A 520 -1.31 -28.35 -0.71
C SER A 520 0.22 -28.12 -0.61
N TYR A 521 0.99 -28.52 -1.63
CA TYR A 521 2.42 -28.19 -1.74
C TYR A 521 2.70 -26.69 -1.87
N LYS A 522 1.80 -25.90 -2.49
CA LYS A 522 1.93 -24.44 -2.56
C LYS A 522 1.89 -23.83 -1.16
N LEU A 523 0.95 -24.29 -0.33
CA LEU A 523 0.80 -23.87 1.08
C LEU A 523 2.05 -24.23 1.90
N LEU A 524 2.57 -25.45 1.75
CA LEU A 524 3.79 -25.89 2.44
C LEU A 524 5.02 -25.07 2.01
N ASN A 525 5.16 -24.79 0.72
CA ASN A 525 6.24 -23.95 0.19
C ASN A 525 6.12 -22.50 0.71
N GLN A 526 4.91 -21.94 0.78
CA GLN A 526 4.67 -20.60 1.32
C GLN A 526 5.01 -20.51 2.81
N LEU A 527 4.60 -21.49 3.62
CA LEU A 527 4.96 -21.53 5.04
C LEU A 527 6.47 -21.64 5.26
N ALA A 528 7.16 -22.38 4.40
CA ALA A 528 8.62 -22.47 4.43
C ALA A 528 9.30 -21.14 4.04
N PHE A 529 8.75 -20.44 3.04
CA PHE A 529 9.19 -19.08 2.69
C PHE A 529 8.98 -18.11 3.87
N GLN A 530 7.82 -18.16 4.53
CA GLN A 530 7.47 -17.31 5.67
C GLN A 530 8.24 -17.67 6.95
N GLY A 531 8.88 -18.84 7.03
CA GLY A 531 9.57 -19.30 8.22
C GLY A 531 8.62 -19.76 9.35
N ASP A 532 7.38 -20.15 9.02
CA ASP A 532 6.41 -20.66 9.99
C ASP A 532 6.47 -22.19 10.12
N PHE A 533 7.43 -22.68 10.91
CA PHE A 533 7.63 -24.11 11.10
C PHE A 533 6.46 -24.79 11.83
N THR A 534 5.78 -24.07 12.72
CA THR A 534 4.69 -24.65 13.52
C THR A 534 3.52 -25.01 12.62
N ASN A 535 3.10 -24.10 11.75
CA ASN A 535 2.04 -24.38 10.80
C ASN A 535 2.51 -25.30 9.67
N PHE A 536 3.75 -25.16 9.21
CA PHE A 536 4.34 -26.08 8.23
C PHE A 536 4.28 -27.54 8.71
N SER A 537 4.78 -27.82 9.91
CA SER A 537 4.83 -29.18 10.45
C SER A 537 3.44 -29.77 10.70
N ARG A 538 2.47 -28.94 11.10
CA ARG A 538 1.06 -29.36 11.26
C ARG A 538 0.41 -29.67 9.92
N LEU A 539 0.57 -28.77 8.94
CA LEU A 539 0.03 -28.97 7.60
C LEU A 539 0.66 -30.20 6.94
N LEU A 540 1.96 -30.42 7.12
CA LEU A 540 2.68 -31.57 6.60
C LEU A 540 2.13 -32.91 7.14
N GLN A 541 1.62 -32.92 8.38
CA GLN A 541 0.98 -34.10 8.98
C GLN A 541 -0.45 -34.33 8.47
N LEU A 542 -1.14 -33.26 8.07
CA LEU A 542 -2.54 -33.29 7.63
C LEU A 542 -2.67 -33.49 6.11
N SER A 543 -1.67 -33.05 5.36
CA SER A 543 -1.56 -33.30 3.92
C SER A 543 -0.92 -34.67 3.68
N GLY A 544 -1.60 -35.52 2.94
CA GLY A 544 -1.01 -36.72 2.36
C GLY A 544 0.01 -36.29 1.31
N THR A 545 1.23 -35.96 1.74
CA THR A 545 2.31 -35.57 0.84
C THR A 545 2.75 -36.76 0.00
N GLY A 546 2.02 -37.01 -1.08
CA GLY A 546 2.54 -37.76 -2.21
C GLY A 546 3.83 -37.10 -2.72
N ASP A 547 4.58 -37.83 -3.53
CA ASP A 547 5.85 -37.39 -4.12
C ASP A 547 5.61 -36.25 -5.15
N HIS A 548 5.24 -35.06 -4.64
CA HIS A 548 4.92 -33.88 -5.44
C HIS A 548 6.22 -33.25 -5.92
N LYS A 549 6.48 -33.35 -7.23
CA LYS A 549 7.68 -32.82 -7.90
C LYS A 549 7.92 -31.30 -7.72
N LEU A 550 6.94 -30.58 -7.20
CA LEU A 550 6.93 -29.13 -6.96
C LEU A 550 7.03 -28.73 -5.47
N LEU A 551 7.05 -29.71 -4.55
CA LEU A 551 7.29 -29.48 -3.13
C LEU A 551 8.80 -29.39 -2.89
N ASP A 552 9.31 -28.20 -2.58
CA ASP A 552 10.71 -28.00 -2.21
C ASP A 552 10.86 -26.93 -1.11
N PRO A 553 10.52 -27.27 0.15
CA PRO A 553 10.52 -26.31 1.25
C PRO A 553 11.90 -25.69 1.52
N LEU A 554 13.01 -26.38 1.18
CA LEU A 554 14.36 -25.85 1.36
C LEU A 554 14.63 -24.69 0.40
N TYR A 555 14.21 -24.80 -0.87
CA TYR A 555 14.31 -23.70 -1.82
C TYR A 555 13.59 -22.44 -1.33
N PHE A 556 12.34 -22.60 -0.90
CA PHE A 556 11.52 -21.48 -0.42
C PHE A 556 12.04 -20.91 0.90
N PHE A 557 12.50 -21.76 1.82
CA PHE A 557 13.17 -21.32 3.04
C PHE A 557 14.41 -20.48 2.74
N ILE A 558 15.29 -20.89 1.81
CA ILE A 558 16.48 -20.10 1.44
C ILE A 558 16.07 -18.72 0.90
N LYS A 559 15.06 -18.66 0.02
CA LYS A 559 14.55 -17.39 -0.51
C LYS A 559 14.03 -16.49 0.62
N GLY A 560 13.21 -17.04 1.50
CA GLY A 560 12.55 -16.32 2.59
C GLY A 560 13.44 -15.97 3.78
N PHE A 561 14.51 -16.74 4.02
CA PHE A 561 15.27 -16.72 5.26
C PHE A 561 15.71 -15.32 5.69
N SER A 562 15.33 -14.90 6.89
CA SER A 562 15.92 -13.72 7.52
C SER A 562 16.33 -14.03 8.95
N PRO A 563 17.50 -13.57 9.42
CA PRO A 563 17.85 -13.71 10.83
C PRO A 563 16.92 -12.91 11.75
N LEU A 564 16.21 -11.95 11.18
CA LEU A 564 15.17 -11.14 11.83
C LEU A 564 13.80 -11.48 11.23
N GLN A 565 13.54 -12.74 10.90
CA GLN A 565 12.23 -13.13 10.38
C GLN A 565 11.21 -13.16 11.53
N SER A 566 10.07 -12.49 11.34
CA SER A 566 8.90 -12.66 12.20
C SER A 566 8.17 -13.93 11.80
N SER A 567 7.81 -14.78 12.77
CA SER A 567 6.89 -15.89 12.51
C SER A 567 5.46 -15.34 12.43
N GLY A 568 4.90 -15.28 11.22
CA GLY A 568 3.52 -14.84 10.96
C GLY A 568 3.29 -13.33 11.03
N ALA A 569 2.01 -12.92 10.94
CA ALA A 569 1.52 -11.53 10.82
C ALA A 569 1.93 -10.53 11.93
N ASN A 570 2.65 -10.96 12.96
CA ASN A 570 3.23 -10.06 13.95
C ASN A 570 4.63 -9.61 13.51
N SER A 571 4.69 -8.56 12.69
CA SER A 571 5.92 -7.90 12.18
C SER A 571 6.89 -7.35 13.24
N PHE A 572 6.67 -7.61 14.52
CA PHE A 572 7.43 -7.06 15.65
C PHE A 572 8.00 -8.09 16.63
N ILE A 573 7.74 -9.40 16.43
CA ILE A 573 8.35 -10.47 17.24
C ILE A 573 9.24 -11.32 16.34
N PHE A 574 10.54 -11.03 16.38
CA PHE A 574 11.58 -11.81 15.71
C PHE A 574 11.72 -13.16 16.40
N ASN A 575 11.48 -14.25 15.67
CA ASN A 575 11.47 -15.59 16.25
C ASN A 575 12.60 -16.45 15.69
N GLU A 576 13.80 -16.26 16.24
CA GLU A 576 14.98 -17.08 15.95
C GLU A 576 14.71 -18.59 16.14
N SER A 577 13.78 -18.95 17.04
CA SER A 577 13.37 -20.33 17.31
C SER A 577 12.76 -21.03 16.09
N ALA A 578 11.98 -20.32 15.26
CA ALA A 578 11.29 -20.92 14.12
C ALA A 578 12.24 -21.27 12.97
N ASN A 579 13.23 -20.40 12.70
CA ASN A 579 14.31 -20.68 11.75
C ASN A 579 15.15 -21.88 12.18
N ASN A 580 15.47 -21.97 13.47
CA ASN A 580 16.21 -23.11 14.02
C ASN A 580 15.45 -24.43 13.83
N GLN A 581 14.13 -24.42 13.99
CA GLN A 581 13.30 -25.61 13.75
C GLN A 581 13.33 -26.06 12.28
N PHE A 582 13.25 -25.13 11.33
CA PHE A 582 13.43 -25.46 9.91
C PHE A 582 14.83 -26.00 9.61
N ILE A 583 15.87 -25.37 10.16
CA ILE A 583 17.26 -25.83 10.01
C ILE A 583 17.41 -27.25 10.54
N GLU A 584 16.93 -27.52 11.76
CA GLU A 584 16.94 -28.87 12.36
C GLU A 584 16.18 -29.88 11.49
N TYR A 585 15.00 -29.51 11.00
CA TYR A 585 14.20 -30.35 10.11
C TYR A 585 14.95 -30.70 8.83
N PHE A 586 15.60 -29.74 8.16
CA PHE A 586 16.34 -29.99 6.93
C PHE A 586 17.61 -30.81 7.16
N LEU A 587 18.32 -30.58 8.27
CA LEU A 587 19.50 -31.35 8.66
C LEU A 587 19.13 -32.81 9.00
N GLN A 588 18.02 -33.04 9.70
CA GLN A 588 17.54 -34.37 10.05
C GLN A 588 16.98 -35.13 8.84
N SER A 589 16.32 -34.43 7.92
CA SER A 589 15.73 -35.02 6.71
C SER A 589 16.79 -35.40 5.66
N GLY A 590 18.02 -34.88 5.78
CA GLY A 590 19.12 -35.18 4.87
C GLY A 590 18.92 -34.60 3.47
N ASN A 591 18.30 -33.43 3.35
CA ASN A 591 17.99 -32.83 2.06
C ASN A 591 19.26 -32.57 1.23
N GLU A 592 19.30 -33.15 0.04
CA GLU A 592 20.38 -32.89 -0.92
C GLU A 592 20.24 -31.48 -1.52
N THR A 593 21.36 -30.77 -1.60
CA THR A 593 21.41 -29.44 -2.22
C THR A 593 21.43 -29.56 -3.73
N LYS A 594 20.47 -28.89 -4.38
CA LYS A 594 20.25 -28.91 -5.83
C LYS A 594 20.59 -27.56 -6.45
N SER A 595 20.68 -27.50 -7.78
CA SER A 595 21.06 -26.28 -8.51
C SER A 595 20.18 -25.06 -8.22
N HIS A 596 18.86 -25.24 -8.02
CA HIS A 596 17.96 -24.13 -7.68
C HIS A 596 18.15 -23.62 -6.24
N HIS A 597 18.63 -24.44 -5.32
CA HIS A 597 19.06 -23.98 -3.99
C HIS A 597 20.28 -23.08 -4.09
N LEU A 598 21.25 -23.43 -4.95
CA LEU A 598 22.44 -22.63 -5.20
C LEU A 598 22.09 -21.28 -5.84
N ARG A 599 21.14 -21.25 -6.80
CA ARG A 599 20.64 -20.00 -7.38
C ARG A 599 19.88 -19.14 -6.37
N ALA A 600 19.04 -19.74 -5.53
CA ALA A 600 18.37 -19.03 -4.43
C ALA A 600 19.38 -18.44 -3.44
N ALA A 601 20.44 -19.18 -3.12
CA ALA A 601 21.51 -18.72 -2.25
C ALA A 601 22.35 -17.60 -2.90
N PHE A 602 22.59 -17.68 -4.21
CA PHE A 602 23.23 -16.61 -4.98
C PHE A 602 22.41 -15.31 -4.92
N ALA A 603 21.11 -15.39 -5.21
CA ALA A 603 20.20 -14.25 -5.06
C ALA A 603 20.23 -13.69 -3.63
N LYS A 604 20.26 -14.58 -2.63
CA LYS A 604 20.31 -14.19 -1.22
C LYS A 604 21.59 -13.47 -0.84
N LYS A 605 22.74 -13.88 -1.36
CA LYS A 605 24.04 -13.22 -1.14
C LYS A 605 24.01 -11.75 -1.56
N HIS A 606 23.44 -11.47 -2.73
CA HIS A 606 23.34 -10.10 -3.25
C HIS A 606 22.23 -9.30 -2.55
N ALA A 607 21.05 -9.89 -2.34
CA ALA A 607 19.94 -9.21 -1.67
C ALA A 607 20.22 -8.97 -0.17
N ASN A 608 20.76 -9.95 0.55
CA ASN A 608 21.00 -9.92 1.99
C ASN A 608 22.19 -10.81 2.41
N ASN A 609 23.41 -10.27 2.28
CA ASN A 609 24.64 -11.01 2.61
C ASN A 609 24.69 -11.49 4.07
N ASP A 610 24.18 -10.74 5.06
CA ASP A 610 24.15 -11.20 6.46
C ASP A 610 23.28 -12.46 6.63
N ALA A 611 22.11 -12.47 5.99
CA ALA A 611 21.24 -13.65 5.98
C ALA A 611 21.91 -14.83 5.25
N PHE A 612 22.61 -14.58 4.14
CA PHE A 612 23.37 -15.60 3.42
C PHE A 612 24.51 -16.18 4.26
N GLU A 613 25.34 -15.36 4.90
CA GLU A 613 26.43 -15.82 5.78
C GLU A 613 25.90 -16.66 6.94
N LYS A 614 24.75 -16.30 7.51
CA LYS A 614 24.10 -17.10 8.56
C LYS A 614 23.56 -18.43 8.04
N LEU A 615 23.02 -18.48 6.81
CA LEU A 615 22.66 -19.74 6.17
C LEU A 615 23.89 -20.63 5.96
N LEU A 616 25.04 -20.07 5.58
CA LEU A 616 26.27 -20.84 5.33
C LEU A 616 26.80 -21.56 6.57
N VAL A 617 26.55 -21.02 7.78
CA VAL A 617 26.91 -21.70 9.04
C VAL A 617 26.25 -23.07 9.14
N HIS A 618 25.01 -23.19 8.66
CA HIS A 618 24.21 -24.43 8.75
C HIS A 618 24.23 -25.24 7.44
N PHE A 619 24.36 -24.57 6.29
CA PHE A 619 24.34 -25.16 4.96
C PHE A 619 25.58 -24.72 4.16
N PRO A 620 26.80 -25.16 4.53
CA PRO A 620 28.06 -24.71 3.91
C PRO A 620 28.14 -25.00 2.41
N GLN A 621 27.40 -26.00 1.93
CA GLN A 621 27.31 -26.36 0.52
C GLN A 621 26.67 -25.27 -0.35
N LEU A 622 25.91 -24.32 0.22
CA LEU A 622 25.36 -23.17 -0.52
C LEU A 622 26.44 -22.16 -0.96
N SER A 623 27.68 -22.29 -0.46
CA SER A 623 28.82 -21.47 -0.87
C SER A 623 29.25 -21.70 -2.33
N GLN A 624 28.86 -22.82 -2.95
CA GLN A 624 29.14 -23.17 -4.35
C GLN A 624 28.23 -22.44 -5.35
N SER A 625 27.69 -21.28 -4.99
CA SER A 625 26.81 -20.52 -5.86
C SER A 625 27.60 -19.88 -7.02
N GLU A 626 27.54 -20.52 -8.20
CA GLU A 626 28.20 -20.04 -9.42
C GLU A 626 27.36 -18.98 -10.15
N SER A 627 28.00 -17.89 -10.56
CA SER A 627 27.35 -16.76 -11.25
C SER A 627 27.00 -17.06 -12.70
N GLU A 628 27.77 -17.90 -13.40
CA GLU A 628 27.59 -18.16 -14.85
C GLU A 628 26.23 -18.80 -15.19
N HIS A 629 25.63 -19.53 -14.24
CA HIS A 629 24.37 -20.26 -14.41
C HIS A 629 23.18 -19.63 -13.68
N TYR A 630 23.34 -18.40 -13.17
CA TYR A 630 22.26 -17.72 -12.48
C TYR A 630 21.15 -17.28 -13.45
N PHE A 631 19.92 -17.52 -12.99
CA PHE A 631 18.67 -16.94 -13.51
C PHE A 631 17.65 -16.98 -12.38
N ASP A 632 16.61 -16.16 -12.49
CA ASP A 632 15.42 -16.28 -11.64
C ASP A 632 14.15 -16.26 -12.51
N VAL A 633 13.16 -17.03 -12.06
CA VAL A 633 11.86 -17.11 -12.72
C VAL A 633 10.83 -16.49 -11.80
N LYS A 634 10.26 -15.37 -12.23
CA LYS A 634 9.13 -14.72 -11.57
C LYS A 634 7.86 -15.48 -11.92
N CYS A 635 7.11 -15.90 -10.91
CA CYS A 635 5.78 -16.45 -11.15
C CYS A 635 4.86 -15.30 -11.60
N GLU A 636 4.07 -15.53 -12.64
CA GLU A 636 3.14 -14.52 -13.14
C GLU A 636 1.99 -14.41 -12.16
N ASN A 637 1.78 -13.20 -11.65
CA ASN A 637 0.65 -12.89 -10.79
C ASN A 637 -0.59 -12.68 -11.63
#